data_AF-A0A118E5X1-F1
#
_entry.id   AF-A0A118E5X1-F1
#
_cell.length_a   1.000
_cell.length_b   1.000
_cell.length_c   1.000
_cell.angle_alpha   90.00
_cell.angle_beta   90.00
_cell.angle_gamma   90.00
#
_symmetry.space_group_name_H-M   'P 1'
#
loop_
_entity.id
_entity.type
_entity.pdbx_description
1 polymer ?
#
loop_
_entity_poly.entity_id
_entity_poly.type
_entity_poly.pdbx_seq_one_letter_code
_entity_poly.pdbx_strand_id
1 'polypeptide(L)' 'MIQQTLGQHFSDSTVIMIAHRITSVLDSDMVLVLEQGLIDEYDSPTKLLEDQSSSFAKLVAEYSIRSNSSFENLAAT' A
#
# COMPACT_ATOMS: atom_id res chain seq x y z
N MET A 1 14.25 -2.00 -5.43
CA MET A 1 14.79 -2.47 -6.74
C MET A 1 13.68 -2.72 -7.76
N ILE A 2 12.70 -3.61 -7.54
CA ILE A 2 11.64 -3.89 -8.55
C ILE A 2 10.82 -2.67 -8.96
N GLN A 3 10.28 -1.88 -8.02
CA GLN A 3 9.44 -0.71 -8.38
C GLN A 3 10.22 0.38 -9.12
N GLN A 4 11.48 0.62 -8.76
CA GLN A 4 12.33 1.58 -9.47
C GLN A 4 12.60 1.14 -10.90
N THR A 5 12.90 -0.15 -11.11
CA THR A 5 13.08 -0.70 -12.45
C THR A 5 11.80 -0.60 -13.28
N LEU A 6 10.63 -0.86 -12.68
CA LEU A 6 9.35 -0.69 -13.36
C LEU A 6 9.12 0.77 -13.77
N GLY A 7 9.33 1.72 -12.86
CA GLY A 7 9.15 3.14 -13.17
C GLY A 7 10.11 3.67 -14.25
N GLN A 8 11.34 3.16 -14.31
CA GLN A 8 12.31 3.58 -15.32
C GLN A 8 12.09 2.96 -16.70
N HIS A 9 11.78 1.66 -16.76
CA HIS A 9 11.62 0.97 -18.05
C HIS A 9 10.24 1.11 -18.67
N PHE A 10 9.23 1.43 -17.86
CA PHE A 10 7.84 1.59 -18.28
C PHE A 10 7.32 3.00 -18.03
N SER A 11 8.19 4.01 -18.07
CA SER A 11 7.82 5.42 -17.83
C SER A 11 6.68 5.90 -18.74
N ASP A 12 6.58 5.34 -19.94
CA ASP A 12 5.60 5.72 -20.96
C ASP A 12 4.42 4.74 -21.04
N SER A 13 4.27 3.87 -20.05
CA SER A 13 3.23 2.83 -20.00
C SER A 13 2.39 2.96 -18.74
N THR A 14 1.11 2.56 -18.83
CA THR A 14 0.28 2.39 -17.64
C THR A 14 0.62 1.06 -16.96
N VAL A 15 1.06 1.13 -15.70
CA VAL A 15 1.37 -0.05 -14.90
C VAL A 15 0.25 -0.29 -13.89
N ILE A 16 -0.40 -1.44 -14.00
CA ILE A 16 -1.38 -1.92 -13.02
C ILE A 16 -0.73 -3.05 -12.24
N MET A 17 -0.66 -2.92 -10.92
CA MET A 17 -0.03 -3.88 -10.04
C MET A 17 -1.03 -4.36 -8.98
N ILE A 18 -1.19 -5.69 -8.88
CA ILE A 18 -1.87 -6.31 -7.74
C ILE A 18 -0.79 -6.61 -6.69
N ALA A 19 -0.86 -5.94 -5.56
CA ALA A 19 0.16 -6.04 -4.52
C ALA A 19 -0.42 -6.55 -3.20
N HIS A 20 0.35 -7.41 -2.53
CA HIS A 20 0.07 -7.85 -1.17
C HIS A 20 0.93 -7.11 -0.12
N ARG A 21 1.97 -6.38 -0.56
CA ARG A 21 2.84 -5.60 0.31
C ARG A 21 2.39 -4.15 0.32
N ILE A 22 2.01 -3.66 1.50
CA ILE A 22 1.55 -2.28 1.67
C ILE A 22 2.61 -1.25 1.21
N THR A 23 3.89 -1.51 1.46
CA THR A 23 4.98 -0.64 0.98
C THR A 23 4.91 -0.37 -0.51
N SER A 24 4.51 -1.37 -1.31
CA SER A 24 4.44 -1.21 -2.76
C SER A 24 3.20 -0.45 -3.23
N VAL A 25 2.12 -0.51 -2.44
CA VAL A 25 0.88 0.23 -2.71
C VAL A 25 1.04 1.71 -2.34
N LEU A 26 1.77 2.02 -1.27
CA LEU A 26 2.02 3.39 -0.82
C LEU A 26 2.79 4.26 -1.83
N ASP A 27 3.65 3.65 -2.65
CA ASP A 27 4.42 4.33 -3.68
C ASP A 27 3.66 4.47 -5.02
N SER A 28 2.39 4.05 -5.09
CA SER A 28 1.59 4.10 -6.31
C SER A 28 0.95 5.47 -6.50
N ASP A 29 0.71 5.88 -7.75
CA ASP A 29 0.01 7.14 -8.04
C ASP A 29 -1.47 7.08 -7.59
N MET A 30 -2.10 5.91 -7.75
CA MET A 30 -3.49 5.64 -7.42
C MET A 30 -3.64 4.27 -6.77
N VAL A 31 -4.63 4.13 -5.88
CA VAL A 31 -4.97 2.87 -5.21
C VAL A 31 -6.42 2.51 -5.55
N LEU A 32 -6.66 1.24 -5.88
CA LEU A 32 -7.98 0.65 -6.03
C LEU A 32 -8.14 -0.43 -4.95
N VAL A 33 -9.07 -0.24 -4.02
CA VAL A 33 -9.46 -1.25 -3.04
C VAL A 33 -10.68 -2.00 -3.58
N LEU A 34 -10.56 -3.32 -3.61
CA LEU A 34 -11.66 -4.20 -3.99
C LEU A 34 -12.13 -4.97 -2.76
N GLU A 35 -13.43 -4.92 -2.49
CA GLU A 35 -14.09 -5.75 -1.48
C GLU A 35 -15.19 -6.57 -2.16
N GLN A 36 -15.14 -7.90 -1.98
CA GLN A 36 -16.16 -8.83 -2.49
C GLN A 36 -16.45 -8.69 -4.00
N GLY A 37 -15.44 -8.30 -4.79
CA GLY A 37 -15.55 -8.11 -6.24
C GLY A 37 -16.15 -6.77 -6.67
N LEU A 38 -16.40 -5.86 -5.73
CA LEU A 38 -16.82 -4.48 -5.96
C LEU A 38 -15.70 -3.50 -5.66
N ILE A 39 -15.77 -2.33 -6.28
CA ILE A 39 -14.89 -1.20 -5.94
C ILE A 39 -15.36 -0.63 -4.61
N ASP A 40 -14.52 -0.73 -3.59
CA ASP A 40 -14.75 -0.14 -2.28
C ASP A 40 -14.20 1.30 -2.28
N GLU A 41 -12.93 1.47 -2.70
CA GLU A 41 -12.25 2.78 -2.72
C GLU A 41 -11.39 2.95 -3.97
N TYR A 42 -11.28 4.19 -4.46
CA TYR A 42 -10.39 4.55 -5.55
C TYR A 42 -9.94 6.00 -5.46
N ASP A 43 -8.69 6.24 -5.06
CA ASP A 43 -8.08 7.58 -5.03
C ASP A 43 -6.54 7.49 -4.86
N SER A 44 -5.87 8.64 -4.73
CA SER A 44 -4.44 8.67 -4.37
C SER A 44 -4.21 8.11 -2.95
N PRO A 45 -3.06 7.48 -2.66
CA PRO A 45 -2.77 6.98 -1.32
C PRO A 45 -2.89 8.07 -0.24
N THR A 46 -2.41 9.29 -0.54
CA THR A 46 -2.46 10.42 0.39
C THR A 46 -3.89 10.75 0.79
N LYS A 47 -4.83 10.83 -0.17
CA LYS A 47 -6.21 11.18 0.09
C LYS A 47 -6.97 10.08 0.83
N LEU A 48 -6.71 8.82 0.49
CA LEU A 48 -7.30 7.68 1.20
C LEU A 48 -6.80 7.59 2.65
N LEU A 49 -5.55 8.02 2.92
CA LEU A 49 -4.98 8.04 4.28
C LEU A 49 -5.50 9.18 5.16
N GLU A 50 -5.99 10.26 4.57
CA GLU A 50 -6.59 11.38 5.33
C GLU A 50 -7.92 10.98 6.00
N ASP A 51 -8.63 10.00 5.44
CA ASP A 51 -9.86 9.46 5.98
C ASP A 51 -9.60 8.24 6.88
N GLN A 52 -9.77 8.42 8.20
CA GLN A 52 -9.63 7.34 9.18
C GLN A 52 -10.68 6.22 9.03
N SER A 53 -11.78 6.50 8.33
CA SER A 53 -12.80 5.50 8.04
C SER A 53 -12.45 4.65 6.82
N SER A 54 -11.43 5.02 6.04
CA SER A 54 -11.07 4.32 4.81
C SER A 54 -10.51 2.91 5.07
N SER A 55 -10.93 1.96 4.25
CA SER A 55 -10.44 0.58 4.22
C SER A 55 -8.94 0.54 3.97
N PHE A 56 -8.45 1.40 3.05
CA PHE A 56 -7.01 1.52 2.81
C PHE A 56 -6.24 1.99 4.05
N ALA A 57 -6.73 3.02 4.76
CA ALA A 57 -6.07 3.56 5.95
C ALA A 57 -5.99 2.51 7.07
N LYS A 58 -7.07 1.74 7.28
CA LYS A 58 -7.10 0.64 8.25
C LYS A 58 -6.08 -0.45 7.90
N LEU A 59 -6.02 -0.86 6.62
CA LEU A 59 -5.02 -1.85 6.15
C LEU A 59 -3.58 -1.40 6.41
N VAL A 60 -3.29 -0.12 6.15
CA VAL A 60 -1.96 0.47 6.41
C VAL A 60 -1.63 0.49 7.90
N ALA A 61 -2.60 0.86 8.75
CA ALA A 61 -2.44 0.84 10.20
C ALA A 61 -2.15 -0.58 10.73
N GLU A 62 -2.92 -1.58 10.30
CA GLU A 62 -2.70 -2.99 10.68
C GLU A 62 -1.34 -3.52 10.24
N TYR A 63 -0.92 -3.17 9.01
CA TYR A 63 0.41 -3.52 8.52
C TYR A 63 1.51 -2.90 9.39
N SER A 64 1.37 -1.62 9.76
CA SER A 64 2.35 -0.89 10.57
C SER A 64 2.52 -1.52 11.96
N ILE A 65 1.42 -1.93 12.59
CA ILE A 65 1.43 -2.63 13.89
C ILE A 65 2.18 -3.96 13.78
N ARG A 66 1.91 -4.77 12.75
CA ARG A 66 2.60 -6.06 12.51
C ARG A 66 4.08 -5.89 12.15
N SER A 67 4.46 -4.81 11.49
CA SER A 67 5.88 -4.54 11.23
C SER A 67 6.63 -4.11 12.49
N ASN A 68 5.97 -3.41 13.43
CA ASN A 68 6.57 -3.01 14.71
C ASN A 68 6.76 -4.18 15.69
N SER A 69 5.90 -5.22 15.66
CA SER A 69 6.09 -6.42 16.48
C SER A 69 7.34 -7.23 16.11
N SER A 70 8.00 -6.92 15.00
CA SER A 70 9.29 -7.52 14.61
C SER A 70 10.51 -6.81 15.25
N PHE A 71 10.34 -5.59 15.78
CA PHE A 71 11.43 -4.84 16.42
C PHE A 71 11.48 -5.01 17.95
N GLU A 72 10.36 -5.28 18.62
CA GLU A 72 10.36 -5.53 20.08
C GLU A 72 11.04 -6.85 20.48
N ASN A 73 11.04 -7.87 19.62
CA ASN A 73 11.73 -9.15 19.89
C ASN A 73 13.25 -9.09 19.72
N LEU A 74 13.81 -8.02 19.12
CA LEU A 74 15.25 -7.83 18.98
C LEU A 74 15.86 -6.94 20.08
N ALA A 75 15.02 -6.22 20.84
CA ALA A 75 15.43 -5.41 21.98
C ALA A 75 15.40 -6.20 23.32
N ALA A 76 14.99 -7.46 23.27
CA ALA A 76 14.88 -8.35 24.43
C ALA A 76 15.91 -9.52 24.42
N THR A 77 17.01 -9.38 23.68
CA THR A 77 18.18 -10.29 23.73
C THR A 77 19.45 -9.47 23.61
#